data_AF-A0A1I7XPU4-F1
#
_entry.id   AF-A0A1I7XPU4-F1
#
_cell.length_a   1.000
_cell.length_b   1.000
_cell.length_c   1.000
_cell.angle_alpha   90.00
_cell.angle_beta   90.00
_cell.angle_gamma   90.00
#
_symmetry.space_group_name_H-M   'P 1'
#
loop_
_entity.id
_entity.type
_entity.pdbx_description
1 polymer ?
#
loop_
_entity_poly.entity_id
_entity_poly.type
_entity_poly.pdbx_seq_one_letter_code
_entity_poly.pdbx_strand_id
1 'polypeptide(L)'
;MIKQFTPYGLSSYQSKGRISLYVVNANIKRQCVELFYYNKDRNILIHRKAVCDQRFSSLVDIAVVGADRFFVTNIAYFASGKIQLLEFTMQTNFGSLFYYDGHTVIQIESRLPTPSAISVDHKRNLLYIASLLNENVRVYALQKDLSLVYRTEMALLSSPTGIHVDEESGDLWISLHPVIYLAYLHSLNPADDKLHSPSQILRVRIQEDGVSWVITEPYANDGATITASSDVVRHFHVYYKEQLLIGSQFGRLVHCDVLNPSIT
;
A
#
# COMPACT_ATOMS: atom_id res chain seq x y z
N MET A 1 -13.14 22.84 -5.01
CA MET A 1 -13.54 22.27 -3.71
C MET A 1 -13.91 20.81 -3.95
N ILE A 2 -13.22 19.87 -3.29
CA ILE A 2 -13.47 18.43 -3.41
C ILE A 2 -14.84 18.15 -2.76
N LYS A 3 -15.83 17.72 -3.54
CA LYS A 3 -17.20 17.51 -3.03
C LYS A 3 -17.35 16.19 -2.27
N GLN A 4 -16.49 15.21 -2.54
CA GLN A 4 -16.49 13.91 -1.88
C GLN A 4 -15.06 13.36 -1.92
N PHE A 5 -14.54 13.07 -0.72
CA PHE A 5 -13.16 12.67 -0.48
C PHE A 5 -13.17 11.34 0.29
N THR A 6 -12.78 10.27 -0.39
CA THR A 6 -12.67 8.91 0.17
C THR A 6 -11.21 8.48 0.05
N PRO A 7 -10.35 8.88 1.00
CA PRO A 7 -8.92 8.60 0.92
C PRO A 7 -8.62 7.11 1.11
N TYR A 8 -7.72 6.59 0.28
CA TYR A 8 -7.12 5.26 0.40
C TYR A 8 -5.61 5.44 0.61
N GLY A 9 -4.76 4.84 -0.23
CA GLY A 9 -3.32 4.97 -0.14
C GLY A 9 -2.84 6.41 -0.27
N LEU A 10 -1.75 6.69 0.43
CA LEU A 10 -1.12 7.99 0.47
C LEU A 10 0.39 7.84 0.38
N SER A 11 1.03 8.82 -0.25
CA SER A 11 2.48 8.90 -0.31
C SER A 11 2.89 10.35 -0.29
N SER A 12 4.11 10.61 0.17
CA SER A 12 4.62 11.96 0.34
C SER A 12 5.93 12.15 -0.40
N TYR A 13 6.20 13.40 -0.79
CA TYR A 13 7.47 13.79 -1.37
C TYR A 13 7.94 15.08 -0.74
N GLN A 14 9.15 15.04 -0.19
CA GLN A 14 9.79 16.21 0.40
C GLN A 14 10.85 16.76 -0.55
N SER A 15 10.79 18.06 -0.82
CA SER A 15 11.82 18.76 -1.59
C SER A 15 12.02 20.17 -1.05
N LYS A 16 13.27 20.51 -0.71
CA LYS A 16 13.66 21.84 -0.21
C LYS A 16 12.77 22.34 0.93
N GLY A 17 12.44 21.45 1.87
CA GLY A 17 11.59 21.76 3.04
C GLY A 17 10.08 21.82 2.77
N ARG A 18 9.63 21.70 1.50
CA ARG A 18 8.20 21.59 1.17
C ARG A 18 7.78 20.12 1.13
N ILE A 19 6.67 19.80 1.78
CA ILE A 19 6.06 18.47 1.78
C ILE A 19 4.86 18.49 0.84
N SER A 20 4.89 17.64 -0.18
CA SER A 20 3.76 17.38 -1.06
C SER A 20 3.15 16.04 -0.67
N LEU A 21 1.83 15.99 -0.53
CA LEU A 21 1.08 14.79 -0.21
C LEU A 21 0.24 14.39 -1.41
N TYR A 22 0.23 13.10 -1.73
CA TYR A 22 -0.49 12.51 -2.85
C TYR A 22 -1.42 11.46 -2.25
N VAL A 23 -2.72 11.59 -2.51
CA VAL A 23 -3.73 10.75 -1.88
C VAL A 23 -4.62 10.15 -2.96
N VAL A 24 -4.76 8.83 -2.95
CA VAL A 24 -5.75 8.13 -3.76
C VAL A 24 -7.14 8.47 -3.22
N ASN A 25 -7.99 9.06 -4.06
CA ASN A 25 -9.37 9.37 -3.75
C ASN A 25 -10.29 8.40 -4.51
N ALA A 26 -10.76 7.36 -3.81
CA ALA A 26 -11.60 6.29 -4.35
C ALA A 26 -13.09 6.69 -4.45
N ASN A 27 -13.35 7.85 -5.06
CA ASN A 27 -14.72 8.35 -5.24
C ASN A 27 -15.49 7.49 -6.25
N ILE A 28 -16.71 7.08 -5.88
CA ILE A 28 -17.62 6.22 -6.67
C ILE A 28 -17.82 6.74 -8.10
N LYS A 29 -17.87 8.06 -8.30
CA LYS A 29 -18.13 8.66 -9.63
C LYS A 29 -16.88 8.80 -10.48
N ARG A 30 -15.75 9.15 -9.85
CA ARG A 30 -14.51 9.46 -10.55
C ARG A 30 -13.34 9.35 -9.58
N GLN A 31 -12.53 8.32 -9.75
CA GLN A 31 -11.33 8.14 -8.95
C GLN A 31 -10.18 8.98 -9.49
N CYS A 32 -9.46 9.59 -8.57
CA CYS A 32 -8.36 10.50 -8.88
C CYS A 32 -7.28 10.37 -7.81
N VAL A 33 -6.06 10.76 -8.16
CA VAL A 33 -5.03 11.09 -7.17
C VAL A 33 -5.10 12.58 -6.90
N GLU A 34 -5.35 12.94 -5.64
CA GLU A 34 -5.44 14.31 -5.17
C GLU A 34 -4.09 14.75 -4.61
N LEU A 35 -3.57 15.88 -5.10
CA LEU A 35 -2.26 16.41 -4.72
C LEU A 35 -2.44 17.63 -3.82
N PHE A 36 -1.72 17.63 -2.70
CA PHE A 36 -1.77 18.67 -1.69
C PHE A 36 -0.38 19.17 -1.36
N TYR A 37 -0.28 20.44 -0.96
CA TYR A 37 0.84 20.94 -0.19
C TYR A 37 0.50 20.91 1.30
N TYR A 38 1.39 20.38 2.11
CA TYR A 38 1.25 20.44 3.55
C TYR A 38 1.87 21.73 4.09
N ASN A 39 1.04 22.59 4.68
CA ASN A 39 1.48 23.78 5.39
C ASN A 39 1.66 23.44 6.87
N LYS A 40 2.91 23.32 7.31
CA LYS A 40 3.28 22.94 8.67
C LYS A 40 2.83 23.96 9.72
N ASP A 41 2.92 25.26 9.43
CA ASP A 41 2.62 26.33 10.38
C ASP A 41 1.13 26.39 10.74
N ARG A 42 0.27 26.11 9.76
CA ARG A 42 -1.19 26.12 9.92
C ARG A 42 -1.78 24.72 10.14
N ASN A 43 -0.98 23.67 10.00
CA ASN A 43 -1.44 22.28 10.02
C ASN A 43 -2.61 22.02 9.04
N ILE A 44 -2.47 22.48 7.80
CA ILE A 44 -3.50 22.32 6.76
C ILE A 44 -2.93 21.70 5.48
N LEU A 45 -3.77 20.97 4.78
CA LEU A 45 -3.52 20.49 3.41
C LEU A 45 -4.16 21.45 2.41
N ILE A 46 -3.33 22.03 1.56
CA ILE A 46 -3.76 22.94 0.50
C ILE A 46 -3.86 22.13 -0.79
N HIS A 47 -5.08 21.90 -1.26
CA HIS A 47 -5.32 21.19 -2.53
C HIS A 47 -4.68 21.95 -3.70
N ARG A 48 -3.97 21.23 -4.55
CA ARG A 48 -3.23 21.79 -5.69
C ARG A 48 -3.82 21.35 -7.02
N LYS A 49 -3.88 20.03 -7.27
CA LYS A 49 -4.43 19.46 -8.50
C LYS A 49 -4.98 18.06 -8.26
N ALA A 50 -5.86 17.62 -9.14
CA ALA A 50 -6.35 16.25 -9.21
C ALA A 50 -5.86 15.61 -10.50
N VAL A 51 -5.28 14.41 -10.42
CA VAL A 51 -4.92 13.60 -11.58
C VAL A 51 -5.94 12.48 -11.70
N CYS A 52 -6.71 12.48 -12.78
CA CYS A 52 -7.75 11.49 -13.02
C CYS A 52 -7.60 10.93 -14.43
N ASP A 53 -7.86 9.65 -14.60
CA ASP A 53 -7.86 8.97 -15.89
C ASP A 53 -9.14 8.13 -16.02
N GLN A 54 -9.65 7.94 -17.23
CA GLN A 54 -10.85 7.12 -17.46
C GLN A 54 -10.63 5.65 -17.11
N ARG A 55 -9.38 5.18 -17.12
CA ARG A 55 -8.97 3.83 -16.76
C ARG A 55 -8.84 3.63 -15.24
N PHE A 56 -8.99 4.68 -14.44
CA PHE A 56 -9.01 4.58 -12.98
C PHE A 56 -10.37 4.09 -12.51
N SER A 57 -10.45 2.77 -12.28
CA SER A 57 -11.67 2.08 -11.86
C SER A 57 -11.64 1.68 -10.39
N SER A 58 -10.51 1.16 -9.89
CA SER A 58 -10.38 0.64 -8.53
C SER A 58 -8.98 0.93 -7.96
N LEU A 59 -8.60 2.20 -7.90
CA LEU A 59 -7.36 2.67 -7.30
C LEU A 59 -7.29 2.32 -5.81
N VAL A 60 -6.12 1.85 -5.37
CA VAL A 60 -5.91 1.48 -3.97
C VAL A 60 -4.72 2.21 -3.39
N ASP A 61 -3.53 2.09 -3.98
CA ASP A 61 -2.30 2.56 -3.35
C ASP A 61 -1.37 3.31 -4.32
N ILE A 62 -0.42 4.06 -3.78
CA ILE A 62 0.42 5.01 -4.51
C ILE A 62 1.85 5.04 -3.99
N ALA A 63 2.82 5.06 -4.90
CA ALA A 63 4.24 5.26 -4.59
C ALA A 63 4.80 6.44 -5.37
N VAL A 64 5.19 7.50 -4.67
CA VAL A 64 5.76 8.71 -5.28
C VAL A 64 7.25 8.53 -5.51
N VAL A 65 7.70 8.78 -6.74
CA VAL A 65 9.11 8.61 -7.16
C VAL A 65 9.78 9.93 -7.52
N GLY A 66 9.05 11.04 -7.46
CA GLY A 66 9.58 12.38 -7.65
C GLY A 66 8.50 13.45 -7.58
N ALA A 67 8.90 14.70 -7.84
CA ALA A 67 7.95 15.81 -7.92
C ALA A 67 6.92 15.54 -9.03
N ASP A 68 5.65 15.39 -8.66
CA ASP A 68 4.54 15.08 -9.56
C ASP A 68 4.73 13.79 -10.37
N ARG A 69 5.52 12.84 -9.87
CA ARG A 69 5.78 11.56 -10.52
C ARG A 69 5.50 10.43 -9.56
N PHE A 70 4.57 9.56 -9.92
CA PHE A 70 4.14 8.49 -9.04
C PHE A 70 3.61 7.28 -9.82
N PHE A 71 3.71 6.12 -9.18
CA PHE A 71 3.01 4.92 -9.57
C PHE A 71 1.73 4.79 -8.75
N VAL A 72 0.66 4.30 -9.35
CA VAL A 72 -0.61 4.04 -8.67
C VAL A 72 -1.15 2.69 -9.08
N THR A 73 -1.59 1.89 -8.10
CA THR A 73 -2.16 0.58 -8.33
C THR A 73 -3.66 0.69 -8.55
N ASN A 74 -4.15 -0.10 -9.51
CA ASN A 74 -5.57 -0.35 -9.71
C ASN A 74 -5.80 -1.85 -9.48
N ILE A 75 -6.46 -2.20 -8.37
CA ILE A 75 -6.53 -3.57 -7.87
C ILE A 75 -7.37 -4.50 -8.76
N ALA A 76 -8.35 -3.95 -9.45
CA ALA A 76 -9.35 -4.69 -10.21
C ALA A 76 -9.81 -3.87 -11.42
N TYR A 77 -10.19 -4.54 -12.50
CA TYR A 77 -10.74 -3.85 -13.67
C TYR A 77 -12.08 -3.20 -13.35
N PHE A 78 -12.95 -3.90 -12.62
CA PHE A 78 -14.26 -3.36 -12.24
C PHE A 78 -14.19 -2.60 -10.92
N ALA A 79 -14.92 -1.48 -10.85
CA ALA A 79 -14.79 -0.49 -9.77
C ALA A 79 -15.37 -0.94 -8.41
N SER A 80 -16.49 -1.67 -8.40
CA SER A 80 -17.12 -2.15 -7.16
C SER A 80 -18.27 -3.15 -7.42
N GLY A 81 -18.72 -3.81 -6.37
CA GLY A 81 -19.96 -4.59 -6.34
C GLY A 81 -19.80 -6.05 -6.78
N LYS A 82 -20.90 -6.66 -7.23
CA LYS A 82 -20.98 -8.11 -7.52
C LYS A 82 -20.04 -8.57 -8.64
N ILE A 83 -19.78 -7.72 -9.63
CA ILE A 83 -18.88 -8.04 -10.74
C ILE A 83 -17.43 -8.07 -10.26
N GLN A 84 -17.03 -7.11 -9.43
CA GLN A 84 -15.70 -7.10 -8.81
C GLN A 84 -15.51 -8.31 -7.87
N LEU A 85 -16.56 -8.70 -7.13
CA LEU A 85 -16.53 -9.95 -6.37
C LEU A 85 -16.27 -11.17 -7.26
N LEU A 86 -16.95 -11.26 -8.41
CA LEU A 86 -16.74 -12.34 -9.35
C LEU A 86 -15.31 -12.34 -9.90
N GLU A 87 -14.77 -11.15 -10.20
CA GLU A 87 -13.38 -10.94 -10.62
C GLU A 87 -12.38 -11.50 -9.59
N PHE A 88 -12.58 -11.18 -8.30
CA PHE A 88 -11.76 -11.73 -7.22
C PHE A 88 -11.96 -13.23 -7.02
N THR A 89 -13.20 -13.71 -7.10
CA THR A 89 -13.52 -15.15 -6.93
C THR A 89 -12.89 -16.00 -8.03
N MET A 90 -12.85 -15.47 -9.26
CA MET A 90 -12.19 -16.11 -10.40
C MET A 90 -10.66 -15.93 -10.39
N GLN A 91 -10.10 -15.20 -9.41
CA GLN A 91 -8.68 -14.91 -9.27
C GLN A 91 -8.08 -14.34 -10.57
N THR A 92 -8.81 -13.44 -11.24
CA THR A 92 -8.34 -12.90 -12.52
C THR A 92 -7.21 -11.90 -12.31
N ASN A 93 -6.23 -11.91 -13.21
CA ASN A 93 -5.11 -10.97 -13.21
C ASN A 93 -5.45 -9.74 -14.04
N PHE A 94 -6.50 -9.00 -13.69
CA PHE A 94 -6.92 -7.78 -14.41
C PHE A 94 -6.53 -6.49 -13.70
N GLY A 95 -5.78 -6.59 -12.60
CA GLY A 95 -5.17 -5.44 -11.96
C GLY A 95 -4.15 -4.75 -12.86
N SER A 96 -3.94 -3.45 -12.64
CA SER A 96 -3.07 -2.62 -13.47
C SER A 96 -2.18 -1.72 -12.63
N LEU A 97 -1.02 -1.39 -13.19
CA LEU A 97 -0.11 -0.38 -12.67
C LEU A 97 -0.08 0.80 -13.63
N PHE A 98 -0.35 1.98 -13.11
CA PHE A 98 -0.24 3.23 -13.85
C PHE A 98 0.92 4.06 -13.33
N TYR A 99 1.54 4.82 -14.22
CA TYR A 99 2.58 5.77 -13.93
C TYR A 99 2.15 7.15 -14.44
N TYR A 100 2.30 8.17 -13.60
CA TYR A 100 2.11 9.56 -13.98
C TYR A 100 3.46 10.26 -14.08
N ASP A 101 3.76 10.84 -15.25
CA ASP A 101 5.06 11.47 -15.55
C ASP A 101 5.13 12.97 -15.19
N GLY A 102 4.02 13.53 -14.70
CA GLY A 102 3.82 14.96 -14.45
C GLY A 102 2.84 15.63 -15.42
N HIS A 103 2.51 14.96 -16.52
CA HIS A 103 1.63 15.44 -17.58
C HIS A 103 0.55 14.42 -17.94
N THR A 104 0.94 13.17 -18.19
CA THR A 104 0.06 12.12 -18.70
C THR A 104 0.14 10.85 -17.86
N VAL A 105 -0.93 10.06 -17.89
CA VAL A 105 -1.01 8.75 -17.22
C VAL A 105 -0.71 7.66 -18.25
N ILE A 106 0.31 6.86 -17.94
CA ILE A 106 0.79 5.75 -18.77
C ILE A 106 0.46 4.46 -18.04
N GLN A 107 -0.06 3.47 -18.76
CA GLN A 107 -0.27 2.13 -18.20
C GLN A 107 0.99 1.31 -18.39
N ILE A 108 1.64 0.94 -17.30
CA ILE A 108 2.91 0.21 -17.30
C ILE A 108 2.67 -1.29 -17.36
N GLU A 109 1.69 -1.78 -16.61
CA GLU A 109 1.30 -3.19 -16.61
C GLU A 109 -0.22 -3.33 -16.51
N SER A 110 -0.79 -4.31 -17.22
CA SER A 110 -2.24 -4.50 -17.34
C SER A 110 -2.74 -5.86 -16.87
N ARG A 111 -1.83 -6.71 -16.36
CA ARG A 111 -2.15 -8.08 -15.93
C ARG A 111 -1.54 -8.42 -14.58
N LEU A 112 -1.67 -7.50 -13.63
CA LEU A 112 -1.20 -7.73 -12.26
C LEU A 112 -2.25 -8.53 -11.47
N PRO A 113 -1.83 -9.54 -10.69
CA PRO A 113 -2.71 -10.29 -9.81
C PRO A 113 -3.12 -9.44 -8.59
N THR A 114 -4.23 -8.72 -8.69
CA THR A 114 -4.80 -7.93 -7.57
C THR A 114 -3.78 -7.07 -6.80
N PRO A 115 -3.18 -6.05 -7.46
CA PRO A 115 -2.14 -5.22 -6.85
C PRO A 115 -2.74 -4.34 -5.73
N SER A 116 -2.62 -4.78 -4.48
CA SER A 116 -3.23 -4.15 -3.31
C SER A 116 -2.40 -3.03 -2.72
N ALA A 117 -1.07 -3.17 -2.72
CA ALA A 117 -0.16 -2.18 -2.17
C ALA A 117 1.08 -2.00 -3.02
N ILE A 118 1.71 -0.82 -2.89
CA ILE A 118 2.91 -0.47 -3.63
C ILE A 118 3.84 0.37 -2.76
N SER A 119 5.13 0.06 -2.81
CA SER A 119 6.13 0.85 -2.09
C SER A 119 7.44 0.90 -2.86
N VAL A 120 8.25 1.93 -2.60
CA VAL A 120 9.50 2.18 -3.31
C VAL A 120 10.65 2.29 -2.34
N ASP A 121 11.72 1.55 -2.61
CA ASP A 121 13.02 1.75 -1.97
C ASP A 121 13.86 2.67 -2.86
N HIS A 122 13.94 3.93 -2.48
CA HIS A 122 14.71 4.95 -3.21
C HIS A 122 16.23 4.70 -3.17
N LYS A 123 16.75 4.02 -2.14
CA LYS A 123 18.19 3.75 -2.02
C LYS A 123 18.63 2.64 -2.96
N ARG A 124 17.83 1.58 -3.06
CA ARG A 124 18.11 0.41 -3.92
C ARG A 124 17.49 0.51 -5.31
N ASN A 125 16.66 1.52 -5.56
CA ASN A 125 15.85 1.67 -6.78
C ASN A 125 15.00 0.43 -7.05
N LEU A 126 14.27 -0.03 -6.02
CA LEU A 126 13.36 -1.16 -6.11
C LEU A 126 11.93 -0.69 -5.92
N LEU A 127 11.01 -1.26 -6.68
CA LEU A 127 9.57 -1.08 -6.54
C LEU A 127 8.96 -2.42 -6.14
N TYR A 128 8.19 -2.41 -5.05
CA TYR A 128 7.50 -3.56 -4.49
C TYR A 128 6.02 -3.42 -4.76
N ILE A 129 5.41 -4.48 -5.30
CA ILE A 129 3.96 -4.53 -5.54
C ILE A 129 3.41 -5.78 -4.85
N ALA A 130 2.53 -5.58 -3.88
CA ALA A 130 1.80 -6.64 -3.21
C ALA A 130 0.70 -7.19 -4.11
N SER A 131 0.66 -8.51 -4.26
CA SER A 131 -0.38 -9.24 -4.97
C SER A 131 -1.29 -9.91 -3.95
N LEU A 132 -2.48 -9.36 -3.72
CA LEU A 132 -3.38 -9.79 -2.65
C LEU A 132 -3.74 -11.28 -2.74
N LEU A 133 -4.29 -11.72 -3.88
CA LEU A 133 -4.78 -13.08 -4.07
C LEU A 133 -3.68 -14.10 -4.37
N ASN A 134 -2.54 -13.65 -4.90
CA ASN A 134 -1.37 -14.51 -5.14
C ASN A 134 -0.46 -14.62 -3.91
N GLU A 135 -0.78 -13.92 -2.83
CA GLU A 135 -0.08 -13.99 -1.54
C GLU A 135 1.44 -13.76 -1.67
N ASN A 136 1.82 -12.79 -2.52
CA ASN A 136 3.21 -12.52 -2.81
C ASN A 136 3.51 -11.03 -2.99
N VAL A 137 4.79 -10.66 -2.92
CA VAL A 137 5.27 -9.34 -3.32
C VAL A 137 6.17 -9.48 -4.53
N ARG A 138 5.78 -8.84 -5.63
CA ARG A 138 6.58 -8.75 -6.86
C ARG A 138 7.61 -7.64 -6.70
N VAL A 139 8.85 -7.92 -7.06
CA VAL A 139 9.97 -6.99 -6.97
C VAL A 139 10.38 -6.56 -8.38
N TYR A 140 10.45 -5.25 -8.60
CA TYR A 140 10.89 -4.65 -9.85
C TYR A 140 12.10 -3.75 -9.59
N ALA A 141 13.08 -3.79 -10.49
CA ALA A 141 14.10 -2.74 -10.53
C ALA A 141 13.56 -1.52 -11.27
N LEU A 142 13.61 -0.38 -10.60
CA LEU A 142 13.26 0.92 -11.15
C LEU A 142 14.49 1.51 -11.86
N GLN A 143 14.43 1.59 -13.18
CA GLN A 143 15.50 2.17 -13.99
C GLN A 143 15.49 3.70 -13.92
N LYS A 144 16.58 4.33 -14.38
CA LYS A 144 16.71 5.81 -14.40
C LYS A 144 15.67 6.50 -15.29
N ASP A 145 15.24 5.82 -16.35
CA ASP A 145 14.16 6.26 -17.23
C ASP A 145 12.76 5.93 -16.67
N LEU A 146 12.70 5.40 -15.45
CA LEU A 146 11.50 4.97 -14.73
C LEU A 146 10.79 3.77 -15.35
N SER A 147 11.45 3.05 -16.27
CA SER A 147 11.02 1.72 -16.69
C SER A 147 11.20 0.71 -15.56
N LEU A 148 10.35 -0.32 -15.56
CA LEU A 148 10.35 -1.39 -14.55
C LEU A 148 10.86 -2.68 -15.17
N VAL A 149 11.83 -3.31 -14.50
CA VAL A 149 12.34 -4.63 -14.88
C VAL A 149 11.99 -5.61 -13.77
N TYR A 150 11.16 -6.60 -14.07
CA TYR A 150 10.82 -7.67 -13.12
C TYR A 150 12.09 -8.39 -12.64
N ARG A 151 12.19 -8.63 -11.33
CA ARG A 151 13.34 -9.30 -10.70
C ARG A 151 12.94 -10.65 -10.14
N THR A 152 12.01 -10.65 -9.20
CA THR A 152 11.61 -11.84 -8.44
C THR A 152 10.25 -11.61 -7.79
N GLU A 153 9.72 -12.64 -7.13
CA GLU A 153 8.56 -12.55 -6.27
C GLU A 153 8.84 -13.23 -4.92
N MET A 154 8.35 -12.63 -3.85
CA MET A 154 8.49 -13.12 -2.48
C MET A 154 7.15 -13.70 -2.04
N ALA A 155 7.05 -15.03 -1.98
CA ALA A 155 5.86 -15.70 -1.47
C ALA A 155 5.72 -15.45 0.04
N LEU A 156 4.54 -15.02 0.47
CA LEU A 156 4.21 -14.69 1.87
C LEU A 156 3.26 -15.71 2.51
N LEU A 157 2.54 -16.49 1.70
CA LEU A 157 1.53 -17.47 2.16
C LEU A 157 0.38 -16.85 2.97
N SER A 158 0.14 -15.55 2.75
CA SER A 158 -0.92 -14.74 3.35
C SER A 158 -1.13 -13.51 2.46
N SER A 159 -2.33 -12.92 2.47
CA SER A 159 -2.72 -11.91 1.49
C SER A 159 -2.24 -10.50 1.88
N PRO A 160 -1.25 -9.89 1.18
CA PRO A 160 -0.70 -8.58 1.57
C PRO A 160 -1.63 -7.41 1.22
N THR A 161 -1.69 -6.40 2.08
CA THR A 161 -2.61 -5.25 1.99
C THR A 161 -1.93 -3.89 2.06
N GLY A 162 -0.73 -3.83 2.61
CA GLY A 162 0.09 -2.61 2.77
C GLY A 162 1.56 -2.96 2.79
N ILE A 163 2.43 -2.08 2.26
CA ILE A 163 3.89 -2.27 2.28
C ILE A 163 4.56 -0.96 2.72
N HIS A 164 5.37 -1.06 3.76
CA HIS A 164 6.27 0.00 4.19
C HIS A 164 7.71 -0.45 4.08
N VAL A 165 8.53 0.32 3.37
CA VAL A 165 9.98 0.13 3.30
C VAL A 165 10.60 0.93 4.44
N ASP A 166 11.31 0.25 5.33
CA ASP A 166 12.11 0.94 6.35
C ASP A 166 13.29 1.65 5.67
N GLU A 167 13.36 2.97 5.76
CA GLU A 167 14.41 3.72 5.05
C GLU A 167 15.82 3.40 5.56
N GLU A 168 15.98 2.97 6.81
CA GLU A 168 17.28 2.72 7.44
C GLU A 168 17.86 1.36 7.02
N SER A 169 17.13 0.28 7.27
CA SER A 169 17.54 -1.10 6.96
C SER A 169 17.16 -1.55 5.55
N GLY A 170 16.14 -0.92 4.94
CA GLY A 170 15.52 -1.37 3.69
C GLY A 170 14.71 -2.66 3.84
N ASP A 171 14.33 -3.03 5.07
CA ASP A 171 13.41 -4.15 5.30
C ASP A 171 11.98 -3.76 4.90
N LEU A 172 11.21 -4.76 4.48
CA LEU A 172 9.80 -4.56 4.17
C LEU A 172 8.97 -4.92 5.40
N TRP A 173 8.08 -4.03 5.78
CA TRP A 173 7.02 -4.26 6.75
C TRP A 173 5.72 -4.35 5.98
N ILE A 174 5.03 -5.48 6.10
CA ILE A 174 3.88 -5.80 5.27
C ILE A 174 2.71 -6.09 6.19
N SER A 175 1.58 -5.44 5.97
CA SER A 175 0.31 -5.81 6.61
C SER A 175 -0.43 -6.81 5.72
N LEU A 176 -1.10 -7.80 6.34
CA LEU A 176 -1.74 -8.89 5.61
C LEU A 176 -3.08 -9.29 6.22
N HIS A 177 -3.85 -10.02 5.43
CA HIS A 177 -5.04 -10.75 5.84
C HIS A 177 -4.78 -12.26 5.75
N PRO A 178 -4.54 -12.95 6.89
CA PRO A 178 -4.33 -14.40 6.92
C PRO A 178 -5.52 -15.21 6.38
N VAL A 179 -6.73 -14.67 6.51
CA VAL A 179 -7.96 -15.29 6.03
C VAL A 179 -8.74 -14.28 5.20
N ILE A 180 -8.42 -14.21 3.90
CA ILE A 180 -8.98 -13.22 2.97
C ILE A 180 -10.51 -13.25 2.90
N TYR A 181 -11.12 -14.43 3.06
CA TYR A 181 -12.57 -14.58 3.10
C TYR A 181 -13.21 -13.80 4.27
N LEU A 182 -12.59 -13.83 5.45
CA LEU A 182 -13.10 -13.07 6.60
C LEU A 182 -12.89 -11.57 6.41
N ALA A 183 -11.77 -11.16 5.80
CA ALA A 183 -11.54 -9.76 5.44
C ALA A 183 -12.61 -9.25 4.46
N TYR A 184 -12.98 -10.08 3.49
CA TYR A 184 -14.06 -9.77 2.55
C TYR A 184 -15.41 -9.61 3.27
N LEU A 185 -15.81 -10.57 4.11
CA LEU A 185 -17.07 -10.46 4.88
C LEU A 185 -17.08 -9.21 5.77
N HIS A 186 -15.97 -8.92 6.44
CA HIS A 186 -15.82 -7.71 7.25
C HIS A 186 -16.00 -6.44 6.39
N SER A 187 -15.40 -6.38 5.20
CA SER A 187 -15.52 -5.21 4.30
C SER A 187 -16.95 -4.93 3.82
N LEU A 188 -17.82 -5.95 3.76
CA LEU A 188 -19.22 -5.77 3.37
C LEU A 188 -20.07 -5.13 4.46
N ASN A 189 -19.76 -5.39 5.72
CA ASN A 189 -20.46 -4.82 6.86
C ASN A 189 -19.48 -4.54 8.01
N PRO A 190 -18.65 -3.50 7.88
CA PRO A 190 -17.59 -3.22 8.84
C PRO A 190 -18.10 -2.84 10.24
N ALA A 191 -19.38 -2.47 10.35
CA ALA A 191 -20.02 -2.11 11.62
C ALA A 191 -20.56 -3.32 12.40
N ASP A 192 -20.50 -4.54 11.83
CA ASP A 192 -20.92 -5.76 12.53
C ASP A 192 -19.78 -6.34 13.36
N ASP A 193 -19.88 -6.20 14.68
CA ASP A 193 -18.91 -6.70 15.65
C ASP A 193 -18.75 -8.23 15.63
N LYS A 194 -19.59 -8.99 14.91
CA LYS A 194 -19.40 -10.45 14.76
C LYS A 194 -18.48 -10.79 13.59
N LEU A 195 -18.29 -9.86 12.65
CA LEU A 195 -17.48 -10.07 11.45
C LEU A 195 -16.08 -9.50 11.69
N HIS A 196 -15.23 -10.26 12.38
CA HIS A 196 -13.82 -9.91 12.55
C HIS A 196 -12.93 -10.65 11.54
N SER A 197 -11.86 -9.98 11.13
CA SER A 197 -10.82 -10.54 10.28
C SER A 197 -9.48 -10.54 11.01
N PRO A 198 -8.75 -11.66 11.02
CA PRO A 198 -7.40 -11.71 11.57
C PRO A 198 -6.47 -10.68 10.92
N SER A 199 -5.50 -10.22 11.69
CA SER A 199 -4.47 -9.27 11.25
C SER A 199 -3.09 -9.87 11.45
N GLN A 200 -2.20 -9.61 10.52
CA GLN A 200 -0.83 -10.11 10.53
C GLN A 200 0.11 -9.04 9.97
N ILE A 201 1.27 -8.90 10.60
CA ILE A 201 2.39 -8.13 10.08
C ILE A 201 3.55 -9.08 9.86
N LEU A 202 4.12 -9.04 8.66
CA LEU A 202 5.38 -9.71 8.35
C LEU A 202 6.48 -8.68 8.15
N ARG A 203 7.69 -9.02 8.60
CA ARG A 203 8.90 -8.31 8.22
C ARG A 203 9.70 -9.19 7.27
N VAL A 204 10.12 -8.62 6.14
CA VAL A 204 10.97 -9.29 5.15
C VAL A 204 12.32 -8.59 5.11
N ARG A 205 13.36 -9.31 5.54
CA ARG A 205 14.75 -8.86 5.49
C ARG A 205 15.46 -9.45 4.28
N ILE A 206 15.75 -8.61 3.30
CA ILE A 206 16.50 -8.99 2.10
C ILE A 206 17.98 -9.18 2.48
N GLN A 207 18.56 -10.32 2.12
CA GLN A 207 19.96 -10.62 2.40
C GLN A 207 20.91 -9.90 1.44
N GLU A 208 22.21 -9.88 1.76
CA GLU A 208 23.23 -9.19 0.96
C GLU A 208 23.35 -9.71 -0.49
N ASP A 209 22.95 -10.96 -0.74
CA ASP A 209 22.91 -11.55 -2.09
C ASP A 209 21.82 -10.93 -2.98
N GLY A 210 20.88 -10.18 -2.41
CA GLY A 210 19.78 -9.51 -3.10
C GLY A 210 18.72 -10.45 -3.68
N VAL A 211 18.81 -11.76 -3.43
CA VAL A 211 17.92 -12.79 -3.99
C VAL A 211 17.34 -13.74 -2.94
N SER A 212 17.89 -13.75 -1.72
CA SER A 212 17.31 -14.45 -0.58
C SER A 212 16.78 -13.46 0.46
N TRP A 213 15.84 -13.93 1.26
CA TRP A 213 15.19 -13.13 2.30
C TRP A 213 14.80 -13.99 3.48
N VAL A 214 14.68 -13.35 4.64
CA VAL A 214 14.18 -13.96 5.88
C VAL A 214 12.86 -13.27 6.22
N ILE A 215 11.82 -14.06 6.45
CA ILE A 215 10.51 -13.58 6.87
C ILE A 215 10.33 -13.88 8.35
N THR A 216 9.91 -12.87 9.10
CA THR A 216 9.54 -12.97 10.53
C THR A 216 8.13 -12.44 10.72
N GLU A 217 7.45 -12.92 11.76
CA GLU A 217 6.08 -12.51 12.13
C GLU A 217 6.12 -11.71 13.45
N PRO A 218 6.36 -10.40 13.39
CA PRO A 218 6.33 -9.53 14.56
C PRO A 218 4.95 -9.42 15.23
N TYR A 219 3.87 -9.61 14.47
CA TYR A 219 2.51 -9.46 14.97
C TYR A 219 1.54 -10.38 14.24
N ALA A 220 0.72 -11.09 15.00
CA ALA A 220 -0.47 -11.78 14.50
C ALA A 220 -1.55 -11.79 15.59
N ASN A 221 -2.79 -11.53 15.21
CA ASN A 221 -3.95 -11.60 16.10
C ASN A 221 -5.20 -12.05 15.33
N ASP A 222 -6.13 -12.67 16.04
CA ASP A 222 -7.40 -13.19 15.53
C ASP A 222 -8.42 -12.12 15.09
N GLY A 223 -8.12 -10.85 15.30
CA GLY A 223 -9.00 -9.72 14.97
C GLY A 223 -9.55 -9.00 16.21
N ALA A 224 -9.38 -9.57 17.41
CA ALA A 224 -9.89 -8.97 18.65
C ALA A 224 -9.19 -7.65 19.01
N THR A 225 -7.88 -7.55 18.76
CA THR A 225 -7.12 -6.33 19.01
C THR A 225 -7.18 -5.38 17.81
N ILE A 226 -6.98 -5.88 16.60
CA ILE A 226 -7.17 -5.11 15.37
C ILE A 226 -7.72 -6.03 14.32
N THR A 227 -8.85 -5.65 13.74
CA THR A 227 -9.50 -6.39 12.66
C THR A 227 -9.03 -5.86 11.31
N ALA A 228 -8.75 -6.76 10.37
CA ALA A 228 -8.38 -6.43 8.99
C ALA A 228 -7.28 -5.34 8.89
N SER A 229 -6.05 -5.64 9.33
CA SER A 229 -4.92 -4.73 9.14
C SER A 229 -4.69 -4.38 7.67
N SER A 230 -4.60 -3.10 7.37
CA SER A 230 -4.50 -2.55 6.02
C SER A 230 -3.20 -1.81 5.75
N ASP A 231 -2.51 -1.36 6.80
CA ASP A 231 -1.26 -0.64 6.66
C ASP A 231 -0.38 -0.86 7.90
N VAL A 232 0.93 -0.64 7.74
CA VAL A 232 1.91 -0.75 8.80
C VAL A 232 3.03 0.25 8.58
N VAL A 233 3.46 0.93 9.63
CA VAL A 233 4.63 1.81 9.60
C VAL A 233 5.53 1.46 10.78
N ARG A 234 6.81 1.24 10.50
CA ARG A 234 7.84 1.18 11.52
C ARG A 234 8.43 2.57 11.68
N HIS A 235 8.65 2.98 12.92
CA HIS A 235 9.42 4.17 13.20
C HIS A 235 10.41 3.92 14.34
N PHE A 236 11.68 4.24 14.09
CA PHE A 236 12.68 4.29 15.14
C PHE A 236 12.80 5.72 15.67
N HIS A 237 12.67 5.87 17.00
CA HIS A 237 12.95 7.13 17.66
C HIS A 237 13.97 6.94 18.79
N VAL A 238 15.00 7.78 18.82
CA VAL A 238 16.13 7.71 19.78
C VAL A 238 15.68 7.60 21.24
N TYR A 239 14.54 8.21 21.59
CA TYR A 239 13.98 8.19 22.95
C TYR A 239 12.89 7.15 23.19
N TYR A 240 12.16 6.71 22.16
CA TYR A 240 10.99 5.83 22.31
C TYR A 240 11.27 4.40 21.84
N LYS A 241 12.52 4.06 21.52
CA LYS A 241 12.89 2.77 20.94
C LYS A 241 12.13 2.53 19.62
N GLU A 242 12.11 1.29 19.17
CA GLU A 242 11.43 0.86 17.95
C GLU A 242 9.91 0.81 18.17
N GLN A 243 9.17 1.53 17.35
CA GLN A 243 7.71 1.63 17.40
C GLN A 243 7.10 1.06 16.13
N LEU A 244 5.98 0.36 16.27
CA LEU A 244 5.18 -0.19 15.18
C LEU A 244 3.76 0.37 15.24
N LEU A 245 3.33 1.01 14.15
CA LEU A 245 1.98 1.51 13.96
C LEU A 245 1.26 0.58 12.98
N ILE A 246 0.12 0.02 13.38
CA ILE A 246 -0.69 -0.86 12.53
C ILE A 246 -2.05 -0.19 12.32
N GLY A 247 -2.40 0.05 11.06
CA GLY A 247 -3.67 0.63 10.65
C GLY A 247 -4.67 -0.43 10.21
N SER A 248 -5.96 -0.11 10.34
CA SER A 248 -7.08 -0.87 9.79
C SER A 248 -8.00 0.07 9.02
N GLN A 249 -8.49 -0.38 7.86
CA GLN A 249 -9.32 0.44 6.97
C GLN A 249 -10.64 0.85 7.63
N PHE A 250 -11.23 -0.03 8.44
CA PHE A 250 -12.53 0.18 9.09
C PHE A 250 -12.47 0.08 10.62
N GLY A 251 -11.28 -0.09 11.18
CA GLY A 251 -11.07 -0.30 12.60
C GLY A 251 -10.30 0.84 13.26
N ARG A 252 -9.51 0.45 14.27
CA ARG A 252 -8.63 1.34 15.02
C ARG A 252 -7.18 1.23 14.54
N LEU A 253 -6.36 2.16 15.01
CA LEU A 253 -4.92 2.06 14.93
C LEU A 253 -4.37 1.44 16.22
N VAL A 254 -3.40 0.55 16.08
CA VAL A 254 -2.63 -0.03 17.19
C VAL A 254 -1.21 0.52 17.15
N HIS A 255 -0.68 0.84 18.32
CA HIS A 255 0.68 1.32 18.52
C HIS A 255 1.41 0.38 19.47
N CYS A 256 2.50 -0.22 19.02
CA CYS A 256 3.24 -1.25 19.73
C CYS A 256 4.72 -0.89 19.88
N ASP A 257 5.29 -1.20 21.04
CA ASP A 257 6.74 -1.25 21.22
C ASP A 257 7.30 -2.54 20.59
N VAL A 258 8.37 -2.42 19.78
CA VAL A 258 9.10 -3.58 19.25
C VAL A 258 10.24 -3.92 20.20
N LEU A 259 10.01 -4.92 21.06
CA LEU A 259 10.91 -5.25 22.15
C LEU A 259 12.19 -5.99 21.72
N ASN A 260 12.22 -6.61 20.53
CA ASN A 260 13.40 -7.35 20.04
C ASN A 260 13.60 -7.26 18.50
N PRO A 261 14.01 -6.09 17.98
CA PRO A 261 14.09 -5.80 16.54
C PRO A 261 15.14 -6.65 15.77
N SER A 262 16.00 -7.37 16.48
CA SER A 262 16.94 -8.32 15.91
C SER A 262 16.27 -9.64 15.47
N ILE A 263 15.25 -10.07 16.23
CA ILE A 263 14.53 -11.35 16.05
C ILE A 263 13.21 -11.15 15.28
N THR A 264 12.49 -10.06 15.58
CA THR A 264 11.34 -9.59 14.78
C THR A 264 11.86 -8.76 13.64
#